data_AF-A0A926KNZ2-F1
#
_entry.id   AF-A0A926KNZ2-F1
#
_cell.length_a   1.000
_cell.length_b   1.000
_cell.length_c   1.000
_cell.angle_alpha   90.00
_cell.angle_beta   90.00
_cell.angle_gamma   90.00
#
_symmetry.space_group_name_H-M   'P 1'
#
loop_
_entity.id
_entity.type
_entity.pdbx_description
1 polymer ?
#
loop_
_entity_poly.entity_id
_entity_poly.type
_entity_poly.pdbx_seq_one_letter_code
_entity_poly.pdbx_strand_id
1 'polypeptide(L)'
;MIKITVPLRCRYPGCKANASKTWALVNICEEHHEAIYWETAKYYAESGITYKEREHYLKITHMIKAITPYYARKAKKVSGNQSESKDS
;
A
#
# COMPACT_ATOMS: atom_id res chain seq x y z
N MET A 1 -7.11 28.43 14.13
CA MET A 1 -7.77 27.58 13.11
C MET A 1 -7.51 26.13 13.46
N ILE A 2 -8.51 25.37 13.87
CA ILE A 2 -8.36 23.94 14.17
C ILE A 2 -8.54 23.19 12.85
N LYS A 3 -7.46 22.61 12.30
CA LYS A 3 -7.56 21.66 11.19
C LYS A 3 -8.06 20.34 11.77
N ILE A 4 -9.34 20.02 11.56
CA ILE A 4 -9.86 18.68 11.88
C ILE A 4 -9.30 17.72 10.84
N THR A 5 -8.16 17.10 11.14
CA THR A 5 -7.65 15.97 10.35
C THR A 5 -8.34 14.71 10.85
N VAL A 6 -9.27 14.16 10.08
CA VAL A 6 -9.81 12.83 10.36
C VAL A 6 -8.64 11.84 10.26
N PRO A 7 -8.29 11.12 11.35
CA PRO A 7 -7.17 10.20 11.30
C PRO A 7 -7.52 9.05 10.36
N LEU A 8 -6.64 8.80 9.38
CA LEU A 8 -6.73 7.62 8.54
C LEU A 8 -6.70 6.38 9.44
N ARG A 9 -7.59 5.42 9.22
CA ARG A 9 -7.63 4.17 9.98
C ARG A 9 -6.74 3.12 9.33
N CYS A 10 -6.16 2.25 10.16
CA CYS A 10 -5.46 1.06 9.70
C CYS A 10 -6.44 0.16 8.95
N ARG A 11 -6.05 -0.30 7.76
CA ARG A 11 -6.85 -1.20 6.94
C ARG A 11 -6.61 -2.68 7.21
N TYR A 12 -5.72 -3.03 8.14
CA TYR A 12 -5.52 -4.43 8.50
C TYR A 12 -6.80 -4.99 9.14
N PRO A 13 -7.26 -6.21 8.76
CA PRO A 13 -8.52 -6.75 9.25
C PRO A 13 -8.62 -6.80 10.78
N GLY A 14 -9.68 -6.24 11.33
CA GLY A 14 -9.93 -6.19 12.78
C GLY A 14 -9.13 -5.13 13.55
N CYS A 15 -8.22 -4.40 12.91
CA CYS A 15 -7.45 -3.35 13.58
C CYS A 15 -8.29 -2.06 13.72
N LYS A 16 -8.24 -1.44 14.91
CA LYS A 16 -8.91 -0.16 15.20
C LYS A 16 -7.94 1.02 15.32
N ALA A 17 -6.64 0.77 15.21
CA ALA A 17 -5.60 1.78 15.33
C ALA A 17 -5.66 2.80 14.17
N ASN A 18 -5.07 3.97 14.41
CA ASN A 18 -4.85 4.94 13.35
C ASN A 18 -3.70 4.46 12.47
N ALA A 19 -3.84 4.66 11.16
CA ALA A 19 -2.77 4.45 10.21
C ALA A 19 -1.72 5.56 10.37
N SER A 20 -0.46 5.15 10.42
CA SER A 20 0.70 6.03 10.47
C SER A 20 1.69 5.74 9.33
N LYS A 21 1.53 4.59 8.65
CA LYS A 21 2.40 4.14 7.56
C LYS A 21 1.58 3.59 6.39
N THR A 22 2.27 3.21 5.32
CA THR A 22 1.64 2.55 4.17
C THR A 22 2.43 1.32 3.76
N TRP A 23 1.74 0.25 3.34
CA TRP A 23 2.37 -0.91 2.70
C TRP A 23 1.75 -1.13 1.33
N ALA A 24 2.56 -1.00 0.27
CA ALA A 24 2.08 -1.11 -1.11
C ALA A 24 0.78 -0.33 -1.36
N LEU A 25 0.74 0.93 -0.88
CA LEU A 25 -0.39 1.88 -0.98
C LEU A 25 -1.60 1.58 -0.07
N VAL A 26 -1.49 0.60 0.84
CA VAL A 26 -2.50 0.32 1.87
C VAL A 26 -2.12 1.04 3.16
N ASN A 27 -2.99 1.95 3.64
CA ASN A 27 -2.79 2.64 4.92
C ASN A 27 -2.88 1.65 6.09
N ILE A 28 -1.83 1.56 6.89
CA ILE A 28 -1.73 0.64 8.05
C ILE A 28 -1.06 1.34 9.24
N CYS A 29 -1.25 0.81 10.45
CA CYS A 29 -0.51 1.28 11.62
C CYS A 29 0.93 0.74 11.59
N GLU A 30 1.77 1.29 12.47
CA GLU A 30 3.18 0.91 12.60
C GLU A 30 3.37 -0.58 12.92
N GLU A 31 2.60 -1.12 13.87
CA GLU A 31 2.64 -2.54 14.26
C GLU A 31 2.43 -3.47 13.06
N HIS A 32 1.36 -3.27 12.28
CA HIS A 32 1.09 -4.10 11.12
C HIS A 32 2.12 -3.87 10.00
N HIS A 33 2.67 -2.66 9.88
CA HIS A 33 3.74 -2.40 8.94
C HIS A 33 5.00 -3.21 9.29
N GLU A 34 5.39 -3.23 10.56
CA GLU A 34 6.53 -4.02 11.02
C GLU A 34 6.28 -5.52 10.88
N ALA A 35 5.08 -6.00 11.21
CA ALA A 35 4.72 -7.41 11.04
C ALA A 35 4.87 -7.87 9.57
N ILE A 36 4.33 -7.08 8.63
CA ILE A 36 4.47 -7.38 7.20
C ILE A 36 5.92 -7.22 6.73
N TYR A 37 6.67 -6.25 7.27
CA TYR A 37 8.08 -6.05 6.98
C TYR A 37 8.91 -7.27 7.36
N TRP A 38 8.78 -7.75 8.59
CA TRP A 38 9.49 -8.94 9.08
C TRP A 38 9.11 -10.20 8.32
N GLU A 39 7.82 -10.38 8.02
CA GLU A 39 7.36 -11.48 7.19
C GLU A 39 7.94 -11.42 5.77
N THR A 40 8.03 -10.22 5.20
CA THR A 40 8.62 -10.01 3.87
C THR A 40 10.12 -10.29 3.88
N ALA A 41 10.84 -9.86 4.92
CA ALA A 41 12.25 -10.20 5.10
C ALA A 41 12.45 -11.72 5.19
N LYS A 42 11.61 -12.43 5.96
CA LYS A 42 11.63 -13.90 6.03
C LYS A 42 11.31 -14.56 4.70
N TYR A 43 10.37 -14.05 3.92
CA TYR A 43 10.00 -14.60 2.62
C TYR A 43 11.13 -14.52 1.59
N TYR A 44 11.96 -13.47 1.65
CA TYR A 44 13.10 -13.31 0.75
C TYR A 44 14.42 -13.88 1.30
N ALA A 45 14.42 -14.48 2.49
CA ALA A 45 15.58 -15.16 3.04
C ALA A 45 15.81 -16.52 2.36
N GLU A 46 17.07 -16.98 2.29
CA GLU A 46 17.49 -18.18 1.55
C GLU A 46 16.82 -19.48 2.04
N SER A 47 16.60 -19.60 3.36
CA SER A 47 15.84 -20.69 3.98
C SER A 47 14.45 -20.23 4.45
N GLY A 48 13.88 -19.25 3.75
CA GLY A 48 12.71 -18.48 4.17
C GLY A 48 11.39 -19.23 4.23
N ILE A 49 10.32 -18.46 4.49
CA ILE A 49 8.95 -18.95 4.42
C ILE A 49 8.44 -18.93 2.96
N THR A 50 7.50 -19.81 2.64
CA THR A 50 6.82 -19.83 1.35
C THR A 50 5.76 -18.72 1.26
N TYR A 51 5.27 -18.44 0.05
CA TYR A 51 4.22 -17.43 -0.16
C TYR A 51 2.94 -17.73 0.63
N LYS A 52 2.57 -19.01 0.77
CA LYS A 52 1.35 -19.44 1.49
C LYS A 52 1.45 -19.22 2.99
N GLU A 53 2.67 -19.09 3.52
CA GLU A 53 2.95 -18.87 4.94
C GLU A 53 3.03 -17.38 5.30
N ARG A 54 2.87 -16.48 4.32
CA ARG A 54 2.86 -15.03 4.53
C ARG A 54 1.51 -14.52 5.07
N GLU A 55 1.14 -14.94 6.28
CA GLU A 55 -0.09 -14.58 6.97
C GLU A 55 -0.49 -13.09 6.85
N HIS A 56 0.40 -12.17 7.25
CA HIS A 56 0.08 -10.74 7.34
C HIS A 56 -0.09 -10.10 5.97
N TYR A 57 0.80 -10.42 5.04
CA TYR A 57 0.72 -9.96 3.66
C TYR A 57 -0.53 -10.49 2.97
N LEU A 58 -0.85 -11.78 3.14
CA LEU A 58 -2.04 -12.39 2.54
C LEU A 58 -3.34 -11.77 3.05
N LYS A 59 -3.39 -11.34 4.32
CA LYS A 59 -4.55 -10.62 4.88
C LYS A 59 -4.82 -9.27 4.20
N ILE A 60 -3.81 -8.61 3.62
CA ILE A 60 -3.97 -7.30 2.95
C ILE A 60 -3.80 -7.34 1.42
N THR A 61 -3.35 -8.45 0.83
CA THR A 61 -2.98 -8.52 -0.60
C THR A 61 -4.14 -8.18 -1.54
N HIS A 62 -5.37 -8.53 -1.18
CA HIS A 62 -6.56 -8.22 -1.98
C HIS A 62 -6.80 -6.70 -2.09
N MET A 63 -6.44 -5.94 -1.06
CA MET A 63 -6.55 -4.48 -1.06
C MET A 63 -5.52 -3.85 -2.01
N ILE A 64 -4.29 -4.39 -2.04
CA ILE A 64 -3.24 -3.96 -2.97
C ILE A 64 -3.70 -4.15 -4.42
N LYS A 65 -4.26 -5.34 -4.73
CA LYS A 65 -4.75 -5.69 -6.08
C LYS A 65 -5.91 -4.82 -6.55
N ALA A 66 -6.77 -4.35 -5.64
CA ALA A 66 -7.85 -3.44 -5.98
C ALA A 66 -7.32 -2.04 -6.35
N ILE A 67 -6.21 -1.63 -5.72
CA ILE A 67 -5.63 -0.30 -5.85
C ILE A 67 -4.70 -0.18 -7.07
N THR A 68 -3.92 -1.21 -7.40
CA THR A 68 -2.97 -1.19 -8.53
C THR A 68 -3.57 -0.83 -9.90
N PRO A 69 -4.73 -1.35 -10.35
CA PRO A 69 -5.29 -0.97 -11.65
C PRO A 69 -5.72 0.50 -11.70
N TYR A 70 -6.08 1.12 -10.57
CA TYR A 70 -6.36 2.55 -10.51
C TYR A 70 -5.12 3.39 -10.83
N TYR A 71 -3.98 3.09 -10.19
CA TYR A 71 -2.74 3.84 -10.41
C TYR A 71 -2.11 3.54 -11.77
N ALA A 72 -2.23 2.30 -12.27
CA ALA A 72 -1.78 1.95 -13.63
C ALA A 72 -2.50 2.78 -14.71
N ARG A 73 -3.82 3.01 -14.56
CA ARG A 73 -4.57 3.89 -15.46
C ARG A 73 -4.18 5.36 -15.32
N LYS A 74 -3.96 5.83 -14.09
CA LYS A 74 -3.56 7.21 -13.83
C LYS A 74 -2.19 7.52 -14.43
N ALA A 75 -1.21 6.61 -14.30
CA ALA A 75 0.12 6.76 -14.89
C ALA A 75 0.07 6.90 -16.41
N LYS A 76 -0.74 6.08 -17.10
CA LYS A 76 -0.95 6.19 -18.56
C LYS A 76 -1.59 7.50 -18.99
N LYS A 77 -2.47 8.07 -18.17
CA LYS A 77 -3.12 9.37 -18.44
C LYS A 77 -2.15 10.54 -18.28
N VAL A 78 -1.19 10.45 -17.36
CA VAL A 78 -0.14 11.47 -17.19
C VAL A 78 0.84 11.43 -18.37
N SER A 79 1.23 10.24 -18.84
CA SER A 79 2.12 10.10 -20.00
C SER A 79 1.47 10.45 -21.35
N GLY A 80 0.14 10.56 -21.42
CA GLY A 80 -0.60 10.92 -22.63
C GLY A 80 -0.91 12.41 -22.80
N ASN A 81 -0.52 13.26 -21.85
CA ASN A 81 -0.81 14.70 -21.85
C ASN A 81 0.42 15.58 -22.18
N GLN A 82 1.46 15.01 -22.79
CA GLN A 82 2.64 15.76 -23.23
C GLN A 82 2.73 15.79 -24.77
N SER A 83 1.76 16.44 -25.39
CA SER A 83 1.88 17.01 -26.74
C SER A 83 0.70 17.97 -26.97
N GLU A 84 0.92 19.28 -26.77
CA GLU A 84 0.73 20.33 -27.78
C GLU A 84 0.84 21.71 -27.13
N SER A 85 2.05 22.25 -27.10
CA SER A 85 2.28 23.70 -27.08
C SER A 85 3.41 23.95 -28.08
N LYS A 86 3.02 24.03 -29.36
CA LYS A 86 3.86 24.67 -30.38
C LYS A 86 3.53 26.16 -30.32
N ASP A 87 4.52 26.95 -29.95
CA ASP A 87 4.56 28.40 -30.19
C ASP A 87 4.27 28.69 -31.67
N SER A 88 3.41 29.68 -31.93
CA SER A 88 3.57 30.75 -32.93
C SER A 88 2.48 31.78 -32.76
#